data_AF-A0A923KSE2-F1
#
_entry.id   AF-A0A923KSE2-F1
#
_cell.length_a   1.000
_cell.length_b   1.000
_cell.length_c   1.000
_cell.angle_alpha   90.00
_cell.angle_beta   90.00
_cell.angle_gamma   90.00
#
_symmetry.space_group_name_H-M   'P 1'
#
loop_
_entity.id
_entity.type
_entity.pdbx_description
1 polymer ?
#
loop_
_entity_poly.entity_id
_entity_poly.type
_entity_poly.pdbx_seq_one_letter_code
_entity_poly.pdbx_strand_id
1 'polypeptide(L)'
;MKIKNLLIGSGLVYATGLALYSVFIVKKGKEFEAGLDKSTGSLDDAVTYGGKSKSFSGQTMRDLRLGAFCGGMQLDFSDVITEKSDYRMDVKIVSGGFNIIVPDNFKLKIVDHCQFGGIADNTVCKDPENSVLLSVFADIKCGGLNFENADLENTATDQCCSC
;
A
#
# COMPACT_ATOMS: atom_id res chain seq x y z
N MET A 1 -17.02 21.93 -40.81
CA MET A 1 -15.80 21.14 -41.06
C MET A 1 -14.69 21.33 -40.01
N LYS A 2 -14.63 22.45 -39.28
CA LYS A 2 -13.54 22.75 -38.31
C LYS A 2 -13.52 21.91 -37.01
N ILE A 3 -14.67 21.42 -36.53
CA ILE A 3 -14.76 20.64 -35.27
C ILE A 3 -14.12 19.25 -35.39
N LYS A 4 -14.21 18.60 -36.56
CA LYS A 4 -13.62 17.26 -36.78
C LYS A 4 -12.09 17.29 -36.67
N ASN A 5 -11.43 18.30 -37.24
CA ASN A 5 -9.97 18.43 -37.18
C ASN A 5 -9.49 18.81 -35.76
N LEU A 6 -10.29 19.56 -35.00
CA LEU A 6 -10.00 19.88 -33.60
C LEU A 6 -10.08 18.64 -32.70
N LEU A 7 -11.11 17.80 -32.88
CA LEU A 7 -11.29 16.54 -32.14
C LEU A 7 -10.21 15.50 -32.46
N ILE A 8 -9.75 15.43 -33.71
CA ILE A 8 -8.65 14.55 -34.12
C ILE A 8 -7.32 15.01 -33.49
N GLY A 9 -7.07 16.33 -33.48
CA GLY A 9 -5.86 16.90 -32.87
C GLY A 9 -5.80 16.69 -31.35
N SER A 10 -6.90 16.93 -30.64
CA SER A 10 -6.95 16.71 -29.18
C SER A 10 -6.86 15.24 -28.79
N GLY A 11 -7.47 14.35 -29.59
CA GLY A 11 -7.36 12.89 -29.40
C GLY A 11 -5.92 12.38 -29.50
N LEU A 12 -5.14 12.89 -30.47
CA LEU A 12 -3.74 12.50 -30.63
C LEU A 12 -2.86 12.96 -29.46
N VAL A 13 -3.06 14.19 -28.97
CA VAL A 13 -2.33 14.72 -27.80
C VAL A 13 -2.65 13.90 -26.54
N TYR A 14 -3.91 13.54 -26.33
CA TYR A 14 -4.31 12.71 -25.19
C TYR A 14 -3.71 11.31 -25.27
N ALA A 15 -3.79 10.65 -26.43
CA ALA A 15 -3.26 9.31 -26.62
C ALA A 15 -1.72 9.25 -26.43
N THR A 16 -1.00 10.23 -26.96
CA THR A 16 0.46 10.33 -26.77
C THR A 16 0.81 10.64 -25.31
N GLY A 17 0.06 11.51 -24.65
CA GLY A 17 0.22 11.78 -23.21
C GLY A 17 0.02 10.52 -22.35
N LEU A 18 -1.04 9.76 -22.61
CA LEU A 18 -1.33 8.51 -21.90
C LEU A 18 -0.23 7.46 -22.13
N ALA A 19 0.28 7.34 -23.36
CA ALA A 19 1.36 6.41 -23.69
C ALA A 19 2.69 6.79 -23.01
N LEU A 20 3.03 8.08 -22.97
CA LEU A 20 4.22 8.54 -22.25
C LEU A 20 4.08 8.34 -20.74
N TYR A 21 2.90 8.60 -20.19
CA TYR A 21 2.60 8.37 -18.79
C TYR A 21 2.73 6.89 -18.42
N SER A 22 2.16 5.98 -19.22
CA SER A 22 2.28 4.54 -18.96
C SER A 22 3.73 4.05 -19.04
N VAL A 23 4.51 4.52 -20.01
CA VAL A 23 5.95 4.21 -20.08
C VAL A 23 6.69 4.73 -18.85
N PHE A 24 6.37 5.94 -18.38
CA PHE A 24 6.97 6.49 -17.16
C PHE A 24 6.64 5.65 -15.92
N ILE A 25 5.37 5.27 -15.74
CA ILE A 25 4.90 4.40 -14.67
C ILE A 25 5.63 3.05 -14.69
N VAL A 26 5.67 2.37 -15.84
CA VAL A 26 6.35 1.07 -15.97
C VAL A 26 7.84 1.19 -15.66
N LYS A 27 8.49 2.24 -16.14
CA LYS A 27 9.91 2.49 -15.87
C LYS A 27 10.15 2.67 -14.37
N LYS A 28 9.33 3.50 -13.70
CA LYS A 28 9.44 3.74 -12.26
C LYS A 28 9.16 2.48 -11.44
N GLY A 29 8.16 1.70 -11.84
CA GLY A 29 7.86 0.40 -11.22
C GLY A 29 9.03 -0.57 -11.31
N LYS A 30 9.61 -0.73 -12.51
CA LYS A 30 10.79 -1.59 -12.72
C LYS A 30 12.02 -1.13 -11.94
N GLU A 31 12.28 0.19 -11.89
CA GLU A 31 13.37 0.76 -11.09
C GLU A 31 13.20 0.43 -9.60
N PHE A 32 11.97 0.48 -9.09
CA PHE A 32 11.68 0.15 -7.70
C PHE A 32 11.78 -1.36 -7.42
N GLU A 33 11.16 -2.19 -8.26
CA GLU A 33 11.21 -3.66 -8.17
C GLU A 33 12.63 -4.22 -8.28
N ALA A 34 13.53 -3.53 -8.98
CA ALA A 34 14.95 -3.90 -9.05
C ALA A 34 15.69 -3.67 -7.72
N GLY A 35 15.20 -2.76 -6.88
CA GLY A 35 15.79 -2.43 -5.58
C GLY A 35 15.15 -3.14 -4.39
N LEU A 36 14.16 -4.03 -4.61
CA LEU A 36 13.53 -4.83 -3.56
C LEU A 36 14.41 -6.03 -3.18
N ASP A 37 14.36 -6.44 -1.91
CA ASP A 37 14.89 -7.74 -1.52
C ASP A 37 13.96 -8.85 -2.04
N LYS A 38 14.54 -9.82 -2.75
CA LYS A 38 13.85 -10.97 -3.37
C LYS A 38 14.15 -12.28 -2.65
N SER A 39 14.78 -12.22 -1.47
CA SER A 39 15.00 -13.38 -0.62
C SER A 39 13.66 -14.01 -0.17
N THR A 40 13.67 -15.31 0.11
CA THR A 40 12.45 -16.06 0.50
C THR A 40 11.79 -15.54 1.79
N GLY A 41 12.51 -14.77 2.61
CA GLY A 41 11.97 -14.13 3.82
C GLY A 41 11.64 -12.65 3.66
N SER A 42 11.86 -12.05 2.49
CA SER A 42 11.53 -10.64 2.28
C SER A 42 10.03 -10.42 2.28
N LEU A 43 9.59 -9.33 2.91
CA LEU A 43 8.21 -8.84 2.87
C LEU A 43 8.03 -7.75 1.80
N ASP A 44 9.10 -7.40 1.09
CA ASP A 44 9.08 -6.40 0.04
C ASP A 44 8.16 -6.80 -1.10
N ASP A 45 7.40 -5.84 -1.62
CA ASP A 45 6.55 -6.08 -2.78
C ASP A 45 6.24 -4.80 -3.54
N ALA A 46 5.85 -4.95 -4.80
CA ALA A 46 5.34 -3.86 -5.59
C ALA A 46 4.25 -4.31 -6.58
N VAL A 47 3.34 -3.40 -6.89
CA VAL A 47 2.35 -3.55 -7.95
C VAL A 47 2.53 -2.43 -8.97
N THR A 48 2.91 -2.81 -10.19
CA THR A 48 3.03 -1.85 -11.29
C THR A 48 1.68 -1.64 -12.00
N TYR A 49 0.88 -2.71 -12.17
CA TYR A 49 -0.49 -2.65 -12.64
C TYR A 49 -1.38 -3.68 -11.92
N GLY A 50 -2.61 -3.29 -11.60
CA GLY A 50 -3.62 -4.20 -11.02
C GLY A 50 -3.72 -4.13 -9.50
N GLY A 51 -4.09 -5.25 -8.88
CA GLY A 51 -4.28 -5.36 -7.44
C GLY A 51 -3.62 -6.60 -6.85
N LYS A 52 -3.08 -6.50 -5.64
CA LYS A 52 -2.61 -7.67 -4.87
C LYS A 52 -3.26 -7.67 -3.49
N SER A 53 -3.55 -8.84 -2.96
CA SER A 53 -3.88 -9.02 -1.53
C SER A 53 -2.93 -10.06 -0.96
N LYS A 54 -2.33 -9.78 0.20
CA LYS A 54 -1.39 -10.67 0.88
C LYS A 54 -1.66 -10.66 2.38
N SER A 55 -1.71 -11.85 2.97
CA SER A 55 -1.69 -12.05 4.41
C SER A 55 -0.32 -12.56 4.85
N PHE A 56 0.19 -11.99 5.94
CA PHE A 56 1.45 -12.34 6.57
C PHE A 56 1.26 -13.12 7.88
N SER A 57 0.10 -13.78 8.03
CA SER A 57 -0.21 -14.58 9.22
C SER A 57 0.87 -15.63 9.50
N GLY A 58 1.38 -15.65 10.74
CA GLY A 58 2.44 -16.55 11.19
C GLY A 58 3.83 -16.26 10.65
N GLN A 59 4.03 -15.17 9.89
CA GLN A 59 5.37 -14.75 9.44
C GLN A 59 6.02 -13.81 10.45
N THR A 60 7.34 -13.87 10.58
CA THR A 60 8.11 -12.89 11.38
C THR A 60 8.14 -11.54 10.69
N MET A 61 7.73 -10.49 11.41
CA MET A 61 7.77 -9.10 10.96
C MET A 61 9.22 -8.68 10.67
N ARG A 62 9.41 -7.93 9.58
CA ARG A 62 10.70 -7.39 9.14
C ARG A 62 10.49 -5.98 8.61
N ASP A 63 11.60 -5.28 8.44
CA ASP A 63 11.58 -4.04 7.67
C ASP A 63 11.14 -4.37 6.25
N LEU A 64 10.29 -3.53 5.67
CA LEU A 64 9.69 -3.81 4.37
C LEU A 64 9.52 -2.58 3.50
N ARG A 65 9.53 -2.82 2.18
CA ARG A 65 9.43 -1.78 1.15
C ARG A 65 8.28 -2.12 0.20
N LEU A 66 7.37 -1.16 0.03
CA LEU A 66 6.14 -1.32 -0.74
C LEU A 66 6.05 -0.29 -1.87
N GLY A 67 5.69 -0.74 -3.07
CA GLY A 67 5.54 0.13 -4.25
C GLY A 67 4.21 -0.04 -4.98
N ALA A 68 3.48 1.04 -5.24
CA ALA A 68 2.30 1.05 -6.12
C ALA A 68 2.48 2.08 -7.24
N PHE A 69 2.57 1.64 -8.48
CA PHE A 69 2.86 2.54 -9.61
C PHE A 69 1.64 2.81 -10.50
N CYS A 70 0.70 1.86 -10.61
CA CYS A 70 -0.63 2.05 -11.19
C CYS A 70 -1.59 0.95 -10.72
N GLY A 71 -1.91 0.94 -9.43
CA GLY A 71 -2.67 -0.17 -8.83
C GLY A 71 -2.81 -0.06 -7.33
N GLY A 72 -3.09 -1.17 -6.66
CA GLY A 72 -3.15 -1.15 -5.20
C GLY A 72 -2.85 -2.49 -4.54
N MET A 73 -2.62 -2.43 -3.23
CA MET A 73 -2.37 -3.62 -2.44
C MET A 73 -3.14 -3.58 -1.13
N GLN A 74 -3.70 -4.72 -0.76
CA GLN A 74 -4.17 -4.99 0.59
C GLN A 74 -3.14 -5.88 1.29
N LEU A 75 -2.72 -5.49 2.48
CA LEU A 75 -1.71 -6.19 3.26
C LEU A 75 -2.26 -6.43 4.65
N ASP A 76 -2.25 -7.69 5.08
CA ASP A 76 -2.76 -8.09 6.38
C ASP A 76 -1.62 -8.59 7.26
N PHE A 77 -1.34 -7.84 8.33
CA PHE A 77 -0.32 -8.12 9.34
C PHE A 77 -0.93 -8.54 10.68
N SER A 78 -2.23 -8.82 10.75
CA SER A 78 -2.95 -9.03 12.02
C SER A 78 -2.35 -10.13 12.90
N ASP A 79 -1.82 -11.19 12.29
CA ASP A 79 -1.21 -12.34 12.98
C ASP A 79 0.32 -12.40 12.78
N VAL A 80 0.97 -11.26 12.60
CA VAL A 80 2.43 -11.21 12.39
C VAL A 80 3.19 -11.46 13.70
N ILE A 81 4.27 -12.23 13.64
CA ILE A 81 5.14 -12.49 14.80
C ILE A 81 6.15 -11.36 14.93
N THR A 82 6.21 -10.69 16.08
CA THR A 82 7.17 -9.62 16.35
C THR A 82 8.29 -10.11 17.26
N GLU A 83 9.53 -9.83 16.86
CA GLU A 83 10.76 -10.16 17.61
C GLU A 83 11.53 -8.91 18.05
N LYS A 84 11.21 -7.75 17.46
CA LYS A 84 11.80 -6.46 17.75
C LYS A 84 10.73 -5.49 18.24
N SER A 85 11.16 -4.46 18.96
CA SER A 85 10.31 -3.35 19.40
C SER A 85 10.05 -2.31 18.33
N ASP A 86 10.83 -2.30 17.25
CA ASP A 86 10.73 -1.33 16.17
C ASP A 86 10.93 -1.95 14.79
N TYR A 87 10.16 -1.45 13.83
CA TYR A 87 10.21 -1.83 12.42
C TYR A 87 10.06 -0.61 11.53
N ARG A 88 10.62 -0.71 10.32
CA ARG A 88 10.55 0.31 9.28
C ARG A 88 9.73 -0.17 8.09
N MET A 89 8.84 0.70 7.61
CA MET A 89 8.08 0.49 6.38
C MET A 89 8.29 1.66 5.42
N ASP A 90 8.91 1.42 4.27
CA ASP A 90 9.05 2.43 3.21
C ASP A 90 7.98 2.22 2.14
N VAL A 91 7.12 3.21 1.97
CA VAL A 91 5.98 3.18 1.04
C VAL A 91 6.20 4.18 -0.09
N LYS A 92 6.01 3.71 -1.32
CA LYS A 92 6.01 4.56 -2.51
C LYS A 92 4.75 4.35 -3.34
N ILE A 93 3.94 5.39 -3.50
CA ILE A 93 2.72 5.35 -4.29
C ILE A 93 2.81 6.42 -5.37
N VAL A 94 2.89 6.02 -6.64
CA VAL A 94 2.88 6.95 -7.78
C VAL A 94 1.46 7.19 -8.27
N SER A 95 0.69 6.13 -8.45
CA SER A 95 -0.72 6.17 -8.85
C SER A 95 -1.41 4.95 -8.28
N GLY A 96 -2.29 5.11 -7.30
CA GLY A 96 -2.88 3.93 -6.66
C GLY A 96 -3.25 4.06 -5.19
N GLY A 97 -3.15 2.95 -4.47
CA GLY A 97 -3.27 2.99 -3.02
C GLY A 97 -2.95 1.70 -2.29
N PHE A 98 -2.73 1.82 -0.98
CA PHE A 98 -2.52 0.68 -0.09
C PHE A 98 -3.55 0.67 1.03
N ASN A 99 -3.99 -0.52 1.39
CA ASN A 99 -4.78 -0.78 2.58
C ASN A 99 -4.02 -1.74 3.47
N ILE A 100 -3.56 -1.27 4.62
CA ILE A 100 -2.68 -2.04 5.50
C ILE A 100 -3.42 -2.30 6.81
N ILE A 101 -3.72 -3.57 7.07
CA ILE A 101 -4.32 -4.03 8.31
C ILE A 101 -3.18 -4.34 9.27
N VAL A 102 -3.11 -3.59 10.37
CA VAL A 102 -2.09 -3.75 11.41
C VAL A 102 -2.72 -4.25 12.70
N PRO A 103 -2.01 -5.09 13.48
CA PRO A 103 -2.54 -5.53 14.76
C PRO A 103 -2.54 -4.39 15.79
N ASP A 104 -3.37 -4.54 16.82
CA ASP A 104 -3.65 -3.50 17.82
C ASP A 104 -2.49 -3.23 18.80
N ASN A 105 -1.47 -4.10 18.80
CA ASN A 105 -0.23 -3.94 19.55
C ASN A 105 0.81 -3.08 18.80
N PHE A 106 0.47 -2.53 17.63
CA PHE A 106 1.36 -1.63 16.89
C PHE A 106 1.03 -0.17 17.17
N LYS A 107 2.06 0.65 17.24
CA LYS A 107 1.99 2.10 17.25
C LYS A 107 2.60 2.65 15.98
N LEU A 108 1.82 3.40 15.21
CA LEU A 108 2.29 3.99 13.96
C LEU A 108 3.01 5.31 14.21
N LYS A 109 4.12 5.50 13.50
CA LYS A 109 4.79 6.80 13.35
C LYS A 109 4.96 7.08 11.88
N ILE A 110 4.08 7.91 11.33
CA ILE A 110 4.04 8.20 9.90
C ILE A 110 4.83 9.49 9.62
N VAL A 111 5.76 9.39 8.68
CA VAL A 111 6.48 10.51 8.08
C VAL A 111 6.16 10.49 6.59
N ASP A 112 5.36 11.46 6.15
CA ASP A 112 4.83 11.44 4.80
C ASP A 112 5.24 12.65 3.95
N HIS A 113 5.16 12.41 2.65
CA HIS A 113 5.27 13.42 1.63
C HIS A 113 4.19 13.16 0.58
N CYS A 114 3.03 13.80 0.76
CA CYS A 114 1.88 13.67 -0.12
C CYS A 114 1.80 14.85 -1.11
N GLN A 115 1.60 14.56 -2.40
CA GLN A 115 1.33 15.58 -3.43
C GLN A 115 -0.16 15.65 -3.77
N PHE A 116 -0.69 14.61 -4.39
CA PHE A 116 -2.12 14.45 -4.69
C PHE A 116 -2.64 13.19 -4.01
N GLY A 117 -3.45 13.32 -2.97
CA GLY A 117 -3.89 12.19 -2.17
C GLY A 117 -3.84 12.45 -0.67
N GLY A 118 -3.81 11.38 0.11
CA GLY A 118 -3.69 11.47 1.56
C GLY A 118 -3.40 10.14 2.24
N ILE A 119 -3.20 10.22 3.54
CA ILE A 119 -3.04 9.08 4.43
C ILE A 119 -4.19 9.10 5.43
N ALA A 120 -4.82 7.95 5.62
CA ALA A 120 -5.79 7.73 6.68
C ALA A 120 -5.20 6.73 7.67
N ASP A 121 -5.13 7.14 8.94
CA ASP A 121 -4.77 6.26 10.04
C ASP A 121 -6.01 6.05 10.90
N ASN A 122 -6.65 4.90 10.72
CA ASN A 122 -7.80 4.45 11.48
C ASN A 122 -7.40 3.40 12.54
N THR A 123 -6.13 3.37 12.92
CA THR A 123 -5.63 2.41 13.90
C THR A 123 -5.80 2.90 15.32
N VAL A 124 -6.03 1.97 16.23
CA VAL A 124 -6.16 2.16 17.67
C VAL A 124 -5.16 1.25 18.36
N CYS A 125 -4.13 1.85 18.93
CA CYS A 125 -3.15 1.13 19.75
C CYS A 125 -3.70 0.95 21.17
N LYS A 126 -3.94 -0.30 21.60
CA LYS A 126 -4.57 -0.59 22.90
C LYS A 126 -3.62 -0.38 24.09
N ASP A 127 -2.34 -0.68 23.93
CA ASP A 127 -1.31 -0.50 24.96
C ASP A 127 -0.09 0.23 24.39
N PRO A 128 -0.07 1.58 24.45
CA PRO A 128 1.02 2.37 23.90
C PRO A 128 2.39 2.13 24.55
N GLU A 129 2.43 1.69 25.80
CA GLU A 129 3.68 1.52 26.58
C GLU A 129 4.41 0.22 26.23
N ASN A 130 3.67 -0.84 25.88
CA ASN A 130 4.22 -2.12 25.42
C ASN A 130 4.03 -2.36 23.91
N SER A 131 3.75 -1.29 23.15
CA SER A 131 3.51 -1.36 21.72
C SER A 131 4.79 -1.52 20.89
N VAL A 132 4.66 -2.20 19.75
CA VAL A 132 5.69 -2.27 18.72
C VAL A 132 5.60 -1.02 17.84
N LEU A 133 6.70 -0.29 17.69
CA LEU A 133 6.75 0.92 16.87
C LEU A 133 6.93 0.57 15.39
N LEU A 134 6.00 0.98 14.54
CA LEU A 134 6.15 0.91 13.09
C LEU A 134 6.35 2.30 12.51
N SER A 135 7.58 2.57 12.09
CA SER A 135 7.96 3.83 11.43
C SER A 135 7.69 3.73 9.94
N VAL A 136 6.69 4.49 9.48
CA VAL A 136 6.24 4.50 8.09
C VAL A 136 6.80 5.73 7.38
N PHE A 137 7.54 5.53 6.29
CA PHE A 137 8.03 6.59 5.43
C PHE A 137 7.29 6.52 4.10
N ALA A 138 6.34 7.44 3.87
CA ALA A 138 5.45 7.39 2.72
C ALA A 138 5.72 8.52 1.71
N ASP A 139 6.04 8.19 0.45
CA ASP A 139 6.04 9.14 -0.68
C ASP A 139 4.85 8.84 -1.59
N ILE A 140 3.83 9.71 -1.54
CA ILE A 140 2.56 9.55 -2.25
C ILE A 140 2.43 10.66 -3.28
N LYS A 141 2.45 10.31 -4.57
CA LYS A 141 2.25 11.24 -5.68
C LYS A 141 0.78 11.40 -6.03
N CYS A 142 0.08 10.29 -6.30
CA CYS A 142 -1.34 10.25 -6.65
C CYS A 142 -1.98 9.02 -6.00
N GLY A 143 -2.79 9.17 -4.95
CA GLY A 143 -3.39 8.00 -4.30
C GLY A 143 -3.76 8.10 -2.83
N GLY A 144 -3.89 6.94 -2.19
CA GLY A 144 -4.20 6.85 -0.76
C GLY A 144 -3.43 5.74 -0.05
N LEU A 145 -3.08 5.96 1.21
CA LEU A 145 -2.58 4.94 2.12
C LEU A 145 -3.52 4.88 3.32
N ASN A 146 -4.19 3.75 3.50
CA ASN A 146 -5.06 3.51 4.65
C ASN A 146 -4.39 2.51 5.59
N PHE A 147 -4.38 2.85 6.88
CA PHE A 147 -4.09 1.92 7.95
C PHE A 147 -5.35 1.68 8.75
N GLU A 148 -5.62 0.41 9.06
CA GLU A 148 -6.75 0.00 9.88
C GLU A 148 -6.34 -1.17 10.78
N ASN A 149 -7.07 -1.40 11.86
CA ASN A 149 -6.95 -2.67 12.58
C ASN A 149 -7.91 -3.70 11.98
N ALA A 150 -7.61 -4.98 12.17
CA ALA A 150 -8.61 -6.01 11.92
C ALA A 150 -9.83 -5.73 12.81
N ASP A 151 -11.01 -5.65 12.20
CA ASP A 151 -12.25 -5.39 12.93
C ASP A 151 -12.41 -6.39 14.09
N LEU A 152 -12.66 -5.87 15.30
CA LEU A 152 -13.13 -6.67 16.45
C LEU A 152 -14.57 -7.19 16.25
N GLU A 153 -15.12 -7.10 15.03
CA GLU A 153 -16.54 -7.31 14.73
C GLU A 153 -16.78 -8.56 13.85
N ASN A 154 -16.00 -9.64 14.06
CA ASN A 154 -16.25 -10.93 13.38
C ASN A 154 -16.21 -12.18 14.27
N THR A 155 -16.32 -12.04 15.59
CA THR A 155 -16.55 -13.20 16.50
C THR A 155 -18.01 -13.37 16.93
N ALA A 156 -18.98 -12.77 16.24
CA ALA A 156 -20.40 -12.84 16.61
C ALA A 156 -21.37 -13.35 15.53
N THR A 157 -20.90 -13.87 14.38
CA THR A 157 -21.79 -14.29 13.28
C THR A 157 -21.66 -15.73 12.80
N ASP A 158 -20.77 -16.53 13.36
CA ASP A 158 -20.66 -17.98 13.05
C ASP A 158 -21.42 -18.90 14.03
N GLN A 159 -22.35 -18.36 14.82
CA GLN A 159 -23.19 -19.15 15.74
C GLN A 159 -24.67 -19.27 15.35
N CYS A 160 -25.04 -18.91 14.11
CA CYS A 160 -26.38 -19.18 13.58
C CYS A 160 -26.31 -19.92 12.23
N CYS A 161 -26.07 -21.23 12.28
CA CYS A 161 -26.74 -22.23 11.43
C CYS A 161 -26.29 -23.65 11.82
N SER A 162 -26.92 -24.17 12.87
CA SER A 162 -27.07 -25.61 13.10
C SER A 162 -28.37 -25.81 13.85
N CYS A 163 -29.45 -25.99 13.08
CA CYS A 163 -30.68 -26.67 13.44
C CYS A 163 -31.21 -27.33 12.17
#